data_AF-A0A3C0I491-F1
#
_entry.id   AF-A0A3C0I491-F1
#
_cell.length_a   1.000
_cell.length_b   1.000
_cell.length_c   1.000
_cell.angle_alpha   90.00
_cell.angle_beta   90.00
_cell.angle_gamma   90.00
#
_symmetry.space_group_name_H-M   'P 1'
#
loop_
_entity.id
_entity.type
_entity.pdbx_description
1 polymer ?
#
loop_
_entity_poly.entity_id
_entity_poly.type
_entity_poly.pdbx_seq_one_letter_code
_entity_poly.pdbx_strand_id
1 'polypeptide(L)' 'LADEGINIQMIATSEIKISVVVHEKYLELGIRSLHAAFDLDSESVS' A
#
# COMPACT_ATOMS: atom_id res chain seq x y z
N LEU A 1 5.78 2.39 2.14
CA LEU A 1 6.01 2.89 0.75
C LEU A 1 7.29 3.71 0.66
N ALA A 2 7.47 4.75 1.49
CA ALA A 2 8.70 5.55 1.49
C ALA A 2 9.95 4.72 1.83
N ASP A 3 9.85 3.80 2.80
CA ASP A 3 10.95 2.90 3.19
C ASP A 3 11.43 2.00 2.03
N GLU A 4 10.54 1.70 1.09
CA GLU A 4 10.82 0.92 -0.12
C GLU A 4 11.23 1.81 -1.32
N GLY A 5 11.38 3.12 -1.12
CA GLY A 5 11.72 4.08 -2.18
C GLY A 5 10.64 4.25 -3.26
N ILE A 6 9.37 3.93 -2.96
CA ILE A 6 8.27 4.05 -3.91
C ILE A 6 7.74 5.48 -3.92
N ASN A 7 7.95 6.18 -5.04
CA ASN A 7 7.43 7.54 -5.22
C ASN A 7 5.91 7.52 -5.53
N ILE A 8 5.15 8.34 -4.80
CA ILE A 8 3.71 8.52 -5.00
C ILE A 8 3.48 9.72 -5.94
N GLN A 9 2.80 9.49 -7.05
CA GLN A 9 2.55 10.52 -8.08
C GLN A 9 1.28 11.33 -7.79
N MET A 10 0.28 10.70 -7.19
CA MET A 10 -1.00 11.32 -6.84
C MET A 10 -1.59 10.63 -5.62
N ILE A 11 -2.30 11.41 -4.80
CA ILE A 11 -3.07 10.92 -3.65
C ILE A 11 -4.49 11.45 -3.79
N ALA A 12 -5.49 10.57 -3.60
CA ALA A 12 -6.89 10.92 -3.47
C ALA A 12 -7.48 10.22 -2.24
N THR A 13 -8.34 10.92 -1.49
CA THR A 13 -8.85 10.43 -0.20
C THR A 13 -10.35 10.58 -0.09
N SER A 14 -10.98 9.69 0.66
CA SER A 14 -12.33 9.83 1.23
C SER A 14 -12.28 9.53 2.73
N GLU A 15 -13.43 9.60 3.42
CA GLU A 15 -13.54 9.33 4.85
C GLU A 15 -12.95 7.97 5.28
N ILE A 16 -13.05 6.95 4.41
CA ILE A 16 -12.65 5.57 4.73
C ILE A 16 -11.63 4.97 3.75
N LYS A 17 -11.13 5.75 2.78
CA LYS A 17 -10.28 5.21 1.71
C LYS A 17 -9.21 6.20 1.28
N ILE A 18 -8.02 5.66 1.03
CA ILE A 18 -6.92 6.37 0.38
C ILE A 18 -6.57 5.61 -0.91
N SER A 19 -6.51 6.34 -2.02
CA SER A 19 -6.06 5.83 -3.32
C SER A 19 -4.79 6.58 -3.71
N VAL A 20 -3.77 5.85 -4.18
CA VAL A 20 -2.50 6.42 -4.62
C VAL A 20 -2.15 5.95 -6.03
N VAL A 21 -1.50 6.82 -6.81
CA VAL A 21 -0.94 6.45 -8.12
C VAL A 21 0.57 6.28 -7.96
N VAL A 22 1.08 5.14 -8.41
CA VAL A 22 2.50 4.79 -8.39
C VAL A 22 2.89 4.20 -9.75
N HIS A 23 4.19 4.12 -10.04
CA HIS A 23 4.66 3.46 -11.26
C HIS A 23 4.42 1.94 -11.17
N GLU A 24 3.94 1.34 -12.26
CA GLU A 24 3.53 -0.08 -12.33
C GLU A 24 4.59 -1.08 -11.83
N LYS A 25 5.88 -0.86 -12.14
CA LYS A 25 7.00 -1.68 -11.65
C LYS A 25 7.06 -1.84 -10.12
N TYR A 26 6.41 -0.97 -9.35
CA TYR A 26 6.37 -1.02 -7.89
C TYR A 26 5.05 -1.57 -7.33
N LEU A 27 4.13 -2.03 -8.19
CA LEU A 27 2.79 -2.47 -7.76
C LEU A 27 2.89 -3.60 -6.72
N GLU A 28 3.61 -4.69 -7.04
CA GLU A 28 3.72 -5.86 -6.16
C GLU A 28 4.42 -5.52 -4.84
N LEU A 29 5.56 -4.82 -4.90
CA LEU A 29 6.30 -4.38 -3.72
C LEU A 29 5.46 -3.45 -2.85
N GLY A 30 4.74 -2.51 -3.47
CA GLY A 30 3.87 -1.56 -2.78
C GLY A 30 2.70 -2.25 -2.08
N ILE A 31 2.04 -3.21 -2.74
CA ILE A 31 0.95 -4.00 -2.16
C ILE A 31 1.46 -4.79 -0.96
N ARG A 32 2.57 -5.54 -1.09
CA ARG A 32 3.14 -6.32 0.01
C ARG A 32 3.53 -5.46 1.20
N SER A 33 4.11 -4.29 0.95
CA SER A 33 4.48 -3.33 1.99
C SER A 33 3.26 -2.82 2.75
N LEU A 34 2.16 -2.54 2.04
CA LEU A 34 0.91 -2.11 2.66
C LEU A 34 0.27 -3.26 3.45
N HIS A 35 0.22 -4.47 2.89
CA HIS A 35 -0.27 -5.66 3.58
C HIS A 35 0.46 -5.90 4.90
N ALA A 36 1.79 -5.86 4.90
CA ALA A 36 2.60 -6.02 6.11
C ALA A 36 2.40 -4.85 7.11
N ALA A 37 2.35 -3.59 6.62
CA ALA A 37 2.18 -2.43 7.49
C ALA A 37 0.82 -2.36 8.19
N PHE A 38 -0.21 -2.94 7.56
CA PHE A 38 -1.57 -3.04 8.12
C PHE A 38 -1.88 -4.41 8.74
N ASP A 39 -0.87 -5.29 8.83
CA ASP A 39 -1.00 -6.66 9.37
C ASP A 39 -2.12 -7.49 8.71
N LEU A 40 -2.39 -7.25 7.42
CA LEU A 40 -3.48 -7.90 6.67
C LEU A 40 -3.16 -9.33 6.24
N ASP A 41 -1.90 -9.73 6.37
CA ASP A 41 -1.45 -11.11 6.11
C ASP A 41 -1.73 -12.04 7.31
N SER A 42 -2.16 -11.48 8.45
CA SER A 42 -2.61 -12.28 9.58
C SER A 42 -4.00 -12.83 9.29
N GLU A 43 -4.08 -14.09 8.85
CA GLU A 43 -5.31 -14.86 8.99
C GLU A 43 -5.61 -14.99 10.49
N SER A 44 -6.35 -14.04 11.04
CA SER A 44 -7.07 -14.22 12.28
C SER A 44 -8.21 -15.21 12.04
N VAL A 45 -7.85 -16.47 11.88
CA VAL A 45 -8.73 -17.63 12.03
C VAL A 45 -8.14 -18.46 13.16
N SER A 46 -8.71 -18.26 14.35
CA SER A 46 -8.63 -19.19 15.48
C SER A 46 -10.05 -19.64 15.80
#